data_AF-A0A6V7FDQ9-F1
#
_entry.id   AF-A0A6V7FDQ9-F1
#
_cell.length_a   1.000
_cell.length_b   1.000
_cell.length_c   1.000
_cell.angle_alpha   90.00
_cell.angle_beta   90.00
_cell.angle_gamma   90.00
#
_symmetry.space_group_name_H-M   'P 1'
#
loop_
_entity.id
_entity.type
_entity.pdbx_description
1 polymer ?
#
loop_
_entity_poly.entity_id
_entity_poly.type
_entity_poly.pdbx_seq_one_letter_code
_entity_poly.pdbx_strand_id
1 'polypeptide(L)'
;MNYVSAVLDQHVHVICEVAMRQKLLTRGNSIQDGISLSFKNSQELSKILSLLQSLQIFFADAPAGWPPAAVFAQLRDQGLVQGAITTVAWVAPDVPVLGVG
;
A
#
# COMPACT_ATOMS: atom_id res chain seq x y z
N MET A 1 1.63 -2.55 13.23
CA MET A 1 2.08 -3.07 11.91
C MET A 1 1.61 -2.12 10.82
N ASN A 2 2.49 -1.74 9.88
CA ASN A 2 2.16 -0.78 8.82
C ASN A 2 1.91 -1.51 7.50
N TYR A 3 0.74 -1.34 6.91
CA TYR A 3 0.41 -1.97 5.63
C TYR A 3 -0.54 -1.12 4.78
N VAL A 4 -0.45 -1.27 3.47
CA VAL A 4 -1.42 -0.74 2.52
C VAL A 4 -2.66 -1.61 2.63
N SER A 5 -3.77 -1.02 3.07
CA SER A 5 -5.04 -1.71 3.27
C SER A 5 -5.80 -1.87 1.96
N ALA A 6 -5.91 -0.80 1.17
CA ALA A 6 -6.64 -0.81 -0.09
C ALA A 6 -6.14 0.27 -1.06
N VAL A 7 -6.36 0.06 -2.36
CA VAL A 7 -6.20 1.08 -3.40
C VAL A 7 -7.54 1.22 -4.11
N LEU A 8 -8.22 2.35 -3.91
CA LEU A 8 -9.60 2.59 -4.37
C LEU A 8 -9.73 4.03 -4.87
N ASP A 9 -10.47 4.25 -5.95
CA ASP A 9 -10.86 5.59 -6.42
C ASP A 9 -9.77 6.66 -6.35
N GLN A 10 -8.58 6.39 -6.92
CA GLN A 10 -7.45 7.34 -6.91
C GLN A 10 -6.86 7.65 -5.52
N HIS A 11 -7.10 6.77 -4.54
CA HIS A 11 -6.58 6.87 -3.19
C HIS A 11 -5.93 5.56 -2.74
N VAL A 12 -4.77 5.67 -2.10
CA VAL A 12 -4.07 4.57 -1.44
C VAL A 12 -4.27 4.70 0.06
N HIS A 13 -4.99 3.74 0.64
CA HIS A 13 -5.23 3.69 2.08
C HIS A 13 -4.12 2.88 2.74
N VAL A 14 -3.37 3.52 3.63
CA VAL A 14 -2.28 2.92 4.37
C VAL A 14 -2.62 2.95 5.85
N ILE A 15 -2.73 1.78 6.46
CA ILE A 15 -2.86 1.61 7.91
C ILE A 15 -1.45 1.66 8.48
N CYS A 16 -1.20 2.65 9.33
CA CYS A 16 0.12 2.84 9.91
C CYS A 16 0.05 3.54 11.26
N GLU A 17 1.07 3.28 12.09
CA GLU A 17 1.21 3.88 13.41
C GLU A 17 1.51 5.39 13.33
N VAL A 18 1.25 6.11 14.42
CA VAL A 18 1.29 7.59 14.48
C VAL A 18 2.62 8.16 13.98
N ALA A 19 3.75 7.54 14.32
CA ALA A 19 5.07 8.00 13.88
C ALA A 19 5.26 7.92 12.35
N MET A 20 4.73 6.87 11.70
CA MET A 20 4.78 6.71 10.24
C MET A 20 3.76 7.61 9.56
N ARG A 21 2.57 7.73 10.16
CA ARG A 21 1.50 8.62 9.72
C ARG A 21 1.99 10.06 9.64
N GLN A 22 2.79 10.52 10.60
CA GLN A 22 3.34 11.88 10.60
C GLN A 22 4.35 12.13 9.48
N LYS A 23 5.11 11.10 9.07
CA LYS A 23 5.98 11.19 7.88
C LYS A 23 5.15 11.26 6.59
N LEU A 24 4.10 10.45 6.49
CA LEU A 24 3.26 10.37 5.30
C LEU A 24 2.24 11.50 5.20
N LEU A 25 1.91 12.18 6.31
CA LEU A 25 0.99 13.32 6.38
C LEU A 25 1.42 14.49 5.48
N THR A 26 2.70 14.58 5.15
CA THR A 26 3.21 15.55 4.16
C THR A 26 2.74 15.27 2.74
N ARG A 27 2.20 14.07 2.46
CA ARG A 27 1.82 13.59 1.12
C ARG A 27 0.36 13.16 0.99
N GLY A 28 -0.44 13.25 2.05
CA GLY A 28 -1.86 12.92 2.01
C GLY A 28 -2.60 13.23 3.29
N ASN A 29 -3.82 12.70 3.41
CA ASN A 29 -4.75 13.03 4.48
C ASN A 29 -4.83 11.94 5.54
N SER A 30 -4.80 12.35 6.80
CA SER A 30 -5.09 11.51 7.95
C SER A 30 -6.51 10.90 7.84
N ILE A 31 -6.65 9.58 7.96
CA ILE A 31 -7.94 8.87 8.06
C ILE A 31 -8.02 8.08 9.35
N GLN A 32 -9.19 7.72 9.86
CA GLN A 32 -9.36 7.14 11.21
C GLN A 32 -8.27 6.11 11.60
N ASP A 33 -8.03 5.11 10.76
CA ASP A 33 -7.07 4.03 10.99
C ASP A 33 -5.69 4.19 10.33
N GLY A 34 -5.38 5.35 9.73
CA GLY A 34 -4.11 5.54 9.02
C GLY A 34 -4.04 6.81 8.17
N ILE A 35 -3.56 6.67 6.93
CA ILE A 35 -3.46 7.78 5.98
C ILE A 35 -4.00 7.38 4.61
N SER A 36 -4.64 8.32 3.94
CA SER A 36 -5.07 8.21 2.55
C SER A 36 -4.21 9.12 1.68
N LEU A 37 -3.47 8.51 0.76
CA LEU A 37 -2.62 9.20 -0.22
C LEU A 37 -3.38 9.27 -1.54
N SER A 38 -3.75 10.46 -1.99
CA SER A 38 -4.39 10.65 -3.29
C SER A 38 -3.36 10.63 -4.42
N PHE A 39 -3.73 10.08 -5.56
CA PHE A 39 -2.92 10.03 -6.77
C PHE A 39 -3.77 10.35 -8.00
N LYS A 40 -3.25 11.13 -8.94
CA LYS A 40 -3.99 11.54 -10.14
C LYS A 40 -3.72 10.65 -11.35
N ASN A 41 -2.61 9.94 -11.35
CA ASN A 41 -2.16 9.12 -12.46
C ASN A 41 -1.30 7.95 -11.97
N SER A 42 -1.07 6.98 -12.86
CA SER A 42 -0.28 5.78 -12.56
C SER A 42 1.17 6.07 -12.18
N GLN A 43 1.74 7.21 -12.60
CA GLN A 43 3.09 7.63 -12.24
C GLN A 43 3.19 8.18 -10.80
N GLU A 44 2.17 8.90 -10.33
CA GLU A 44 2.08 9.30 -8.92
C GLU A 44 1.86 8.07 -8.04
N LEU A 45 0.98 7.17 -8.47
CA LEU A 45 0.76 5.89 -7.79
C LEU A 45 2.05 5.09 -7.70
N SER A 46 2.80 4.93 -8.79
CA SER A 46 4.06 4.16 -8.78
C SER A 46 5.08 4.76 -7.82
N LYS A 47 5.23 6.09 -7.78
CA LYS A 47 6.10 6.78 -6.81
C LYS A 47 5.67 6.56 -5.37
N ILE A 48 4.35 6.60 -5.09
CA ILE A 48 3.81 6.32 -3.77
C ILE A 48 4.13 4.88 -3.38
N LEU A 49 3.85 3.91 -4.24
CA LEU A 49 4.09 2.51 -3.91
C LEU A 49 5.58 2.17 -3.76
N SER A 50 6.46 2.71 -4.61
CA SER A 50 7.91 2.54 -4.45
C SER A 50 8.44 3.16 -3.15
N LEU A 51 7.85 4.27 -2.70
CA LEU A 51 8.17 4.84 -1.40
C LEU A 51 7.72 3.90 -0.27
N LEU A 52 6.49 3.38 -0.33
CA LEU A 52 5.94 2.47 0.67
C LEU A 52 6.78 1.17 0.75
N GLN A 53 7.19 0.64 -0.39
CA GLN A 53 8.14 -0.47 -0.51
C GLN A 53 9.48 -0.14 0.17
N SER A 54 10.06 1.04 -0.12
CA SER A 54 11.33 1.47 0.51
C SER A 54 11.20 1.65 2.02
N LEU A 55 9.99 1.96 2.51
CA LEU A 55 9.67 2.05 3.94
C LEU A 55 9.35 0.69 4.56
N GLN A 56 9.50 -0.41 3.82
CA GLN A 56 9.17 -1.78 4.23
C GLN A 56 7.72 -1.92 4.72
N ILE A 57 6.80 -1.15 4.14
CA ILE A 57 5.37 -1.24 4.41
C ILE A 57 4.81 -2.43 3.63
N PHE A 58 4.02 -3.26 4.30
CA PHE A 58 3.43 -4.44 3.70
C PHE A 58 2.26 -4.08 2.78
N PHE A 59 2.00 -4.89 1.76
CA PHE A 59 0.91 -4.67 0.81
C PHE A 59 -0.18 -5.71 1.07
N ALA A 60 -1.39 -5.26 1.39
CA ALA A 60 -2.49 -6.20 1.57
C ALA A 60 -2.73 -7.00 0.29
N ASP A 61 -2.84 -8.31 0.45
CA ASP A 61 -3.26 -9.26 -0.56
C ASP A 61 -4.59 -9.87 -0.11
N ALA A 62 -5.59 -9.00 -0.01
CA ALA A 62 -6.93 -9.38 0.44
C ALA A 62 -7.81 -9.75 -0.78
N PRO A 63 -8.64 -10.81 -0.67
CA PRO A 63 -9.51 -11.25 -1.76
C PRO A 63 -10.71 -10.30 -2.02
N ALA A 64 -10.95 -9.32 -1.16
CA ALA A 64 -12.04 -8.36 -1.29
C ALA A 64 -11.56 -7.10 -2.04
N GLY A 65 -11.87 -7.01 -3.33
CA GLY A 65 -11.57 -5.85 -4.17
C GLY A 65 -10.26 -6.01 -4.98
N TRP A 66 -9.64 -4.88 -5.33
CA TRP A 66 -8.34 -4.87 -6.01
C TRP A 66 -7.22 -4.72 -4.98
N PRO A 67 -6.47 -5.79 -4.66
CA PRO A 67 -5.48 -5.74 -3.60
C PRO A 67 -4.29 -4.85 -4.00
N PRO A 68 -3.74 -4.06 -3.06
CA PRO A 68 -2.53 -3.27 -3.28
C PRO A 68 -1.36 -4.08 -3.89
N ALA A 69 -1.23 -5.35 -3.50
CA ALA A 69 -0.22 -6.25 -4.06
C ALA A 69 -0.40 -6.46 -5.57
N ALA A 70 -1.63 -6.70 -6.04
CA ALA A 70 -1.93 -6.83 -7.46
C ALA A 70 -1.75 -5.51 -8.22
N VAL A 71 -2.08 -4.37 -7.61
CA VAL A 71 -1.86 -3.05 -8.20
C VAL A 71 -0.36 -2.80 -8.41
N PHE A 72 0.47 -3.17 -7.44
CA PHE A 72 1.93 -3.10 -7.60
C PHE A 72 2.43 -4.00 -8.72
N ALA A 73 1.97 -5.26 -8.75
CA ALA A 73 2.33 -6.21 -9.80
C ALA A 73 1.97 -5.68 -11.20
N GLN A 74 0.78 -5.09 -11.35
CA GLN A 74 0.35 -4.47 -12.60
C GLN A 74 1.25 -3.29 -13.00
N LEU A 75 1.61 -2.42 -12.05
CA LEU A 75 2.52 -1.30 -12.33
C LEU A 75 3.94 -1.79 -12.66
N ARG A 76 4.36 -2.92 -12.09
CA ARG A 76 5.64 -3.57 -12.39
C ARG A 76 5.65 -4.10 -13.81
N ASP A 77 4.57 -4.74 -14.24
CA ASP A 77 4.39 -5.23 -15.61
C ASP A 77 4.36 -4.06 -16.62
N GLN A 78 3.85 -2.89 -16.21
CA GLN A 78 3.91 -1.66 -16.99
C GLN A 78 5.29 -0.97 -16.98
N GLY A 79 6.28 -1.50 -16.23
CA GLY A 79 7.61 -0.91 -16.10
C GLY A 79 7.67 0.36 -15.23
N LEU A 80 6.61 0.67 -14.48
CA LEU A 80 6.50 1.88 -13.65
C LEU A 80 7.09 1.72 -12.24
N VAL A 81 7.12 0.49 -11.72
CA VAL A 81 7.78 0.13 -10.45
C VAL A 81 8.68 -1.08 -10.65
N GLN A 82 9.64 -1.27 -9.75
CA GLN A 82 10.57 -2.40 -9.80
C GLN A 82 10.85 -2.95 -8.40
N GLY A 83 11.27 -4.21 -8.35
CA GLY A 83 11.61 -4.91 -7.11
C GLY A 83 10.48 -5.78 -6.56
N ALA A 84 10.78 -6.41 -5.43
CA ALA A 84 9.84 -7.22 -4.68
C ALA A 84 9.12 -6.38 -3.64
N ILE A 85 7.86 -6.71 -3.37
CA ILE A 85 7.09 -6.18 -2.25
C ILE A 85 6.82 -7.28 -1.25
N THR A 86 6.71 -6.91 0.02
CA THR A 86 6.23 -7.84 1.04
C THR A 86 4.73 -7.76 1.09
N THR A 87 4.05 -8.86 0.80
CA THR A 87 2.58 -8.94 0.85
C THR A 87 2.13 -9.40 2.22
N VAL A 88 0.91 -9.04 2.61
CA VAL A 88 0.25 -9.51 3.82
C VAL A 88 -1.18 -9.92 3.49
N ALA A 89 -1.55 -11.16 3.78
CA ALA A 89 -2.90 -11.67 3.61
C ALA A 89 -3.44 -12.13 4.97
N TRP A 90 -4.71 -11.85 5.28
CA TRP A 90 -5.33 -12.35 6.50
C TRP A 90 -6.13 -13.61 6.18
N VAL A 91 -5.64 -14.76 6.66
CA VAL A 91 -6.35 -16.04 6.54
C VAL A 91 -7.47 -16.17 7.58
N ALA A 92 -7.36 -15.43 8.67
CA ALA A 92 -8.37 -15.26 9.72
C ALA A 92 -8.21 -13.86 10.35
N PRO A 93 -9.22 -13.34 11.08
CA PRO A 93 -9.07 -12.14 11.89
C PRO A 93 -7.83 -12.28 12.79
N ASP A 94 -6.96 -11.28 12.79
CA ASP A 94 -5.69 -11.24 13.54
C ASP A 94 -4.62 -12.29 13.18
N VAL A 95 -4.80 -13.05 12.10
CA VAL A 95 -3.79 -14.00 11.60
C VAL A 95 -3.24 -13.53 10.24
N PRO A 96 -2.27 -12.60 10.23
CA PRO A 96 -1.61 -12.17 9.01
C PRO A 96 -0.57 -13.22 8.55
N VAL A 97 -0.64 -13.59 7.28
CA VAL A 97 0.35 -14.38 6.56
C VAL A 97 1.15 -13.43 5.68
N LEU A 98 2.47 -13.43 5.85
CA LEU A 98 3.36 -12.61 5.04
C LEU A 98 3.84 -13.41 3.82
N GLY A 99 3.84 -12.76 2.66
CA GLY A 99 4.36 -13.29 1.42
C GLY A 99 5.36 -12.34 0.76
N VAL A 100 5.96 -12.79 -0.33
CA VAL A 100 6.81 -11.96 -1.19
C VAL A 100 6.21 -11.98 -2.59
N GLY A 101 5.96 -10.78 -3.14
CA GLY A 101 5.31 -10.57 -4.44
C GLY A 101 6.20 -9.85 -5.45
#